data_AF-A0A9D8AFE1-F1
#
_entry.id   AF-A0A9D8AFE1-F1
#
_cell.length_a   1.000
_cell.length_b   1.000
_cell.length_c   1.000
_cell.angle_alpha   90.00
_cell.angle_beta   90.00
_cell.angle_gamma   90.00
#
_symmetry.space_group_name_H-M   'P 1'
#
loop_
_entity.id
_entity.type
_entity.pdbx_description
1 polymer ?
#
loop_
_entity_poly.entity_id
_entity_poly.type
_entity_poly.pdbx_seq_one_letter_code
_entity_poly.pdbx_strand_id
1 'polypeptide(L)'
;MLSKAAKQKIIKKFKTHENDTGSPQVQIAILSEEILLLLNHLKTHKKDHSSRRGLLKMIGDRRRLLQYLQKEDNEAFMDVAKKLKLKIAKKMIEDEESLVSKKSIIDINEDVKVDEDEVIESEDE
;
A
#
# COMPACT_ATOMS: atom_id res chain seq x y z
N MET A 1 9.88 16.53 -16.75
CA MET A 1 8.50 16.02 -16.91
C MET A 1 8.49 14.89 -17.93
N LEU A 2 7.56 13.94 -17.82
CA LEU A 2 7.47 12.82 -18.78
C LEU A 2 6.93 13.29 -20.14
N SER A 3 7.51 12.80 -21.25
CA SER A 3 7.00 13.12 -22.59
C SER A 3 5.66 12.42 -22.85
N LYS A 4 4.84 12.99 -23.75
CA LYS A 4 3.54 12.42 -24.14
C LYS A 4 3.68 10.97 -24.64
N ALA A 5 4.73 10.70 -25.42
CA ALA A 5 5.03 9.37 -25.92
C ALA A 5 5.38 8.38 -24.79
N ALA A 6 6.16 8.80 -23.79
CA ALA A 6 6.47 7.97 -22.63
C ALA A 6 5.21 7.67 -21.80
N LYS A 7 4.36 8.68 -21.56
CA LYS A 7 3.09 8.49 -20.85
C LYS A 7 2.18 7.50 -21.57
N GLN A 8 2.02 7.63 -22.88
CA GLN A 8 1.22 6.69 -23.68
C GLN A 8 1.74 5.24 -23.62
N LYS A 9 3.07 5.05 -23.63
CA LYS A 9 3.67 3.72 -23.47
C LYS A 9 3.34 3.09 -22.12
N ILE A 10 3.33 3.89 -21.05
CA ILE A 10 2.98 3.42 -19.70
C ILE A 10 1.49 3.08 -19.64
N ILE A 11 0.63 3.98 -20.12
CA ILE A 11 -0.83 3.75 -20.16
C ILE A 11 -1.14 2.44 -20.89
N LYS A 12 -0.57 2.22 -22.07
CA LYS A 12 -0.79 0.98 -22.83
C LYS A 12 -0.38 -0.31 -22.09
N LYS A 13 0.59 -0.24 -21.18
CA LYS A 13 1.09 -1.39 -20.41
C LYS A 13 0.24 -1.71 -19.18
N PHE A 14 -0.38 -0.70 -18.59
CA PHE A 14 -1.09 -0.81 -17.31
C PHE A 14 -2.60 -0.59 -17.42
N LYS A 15 -3.11 -0.28 -18.62
CA LYS A 15 -4.55 -0.14 -18.88
C LYS A 15 -5.29 -1.46 -18.59
N THR A 16 -6.45 -1.34 -17.96
CA THR A 16 -7.36 -2.48 -17.71
C THR A 16 -8.31 -2.72 -18.88
N HIS A 17 -8.68 -1.66 -19.58
CA HIS A 17 -9.54 -1.67 -20.77
C HIS A 17 -9.03 -0.65 -21.80
N GLU A 18 -9.60 -0.63 -23.01
CA GLU A 18 -8.99 0.10 -24.14
C GLU A 18 -8.84 1.61 -23.93
N ASN A 19 -9.81 2.24 -23.26
CA ASN A 19 -9.86 3.69 -23.02
C ASN A 19 -9.47 4.07 -21.58
N ASP A 20 -8.82 3.17 -20.86
CA ASP A 20 -8.45 3.39 -19.47
C ASP A 20 -7.29 4.39 -19.34
N THR A 21 -7.60 5.59 -18.85
CA THR A 21 -6.61 6.61 -18.50
C THR A 21 -6.59 6.94 -17.02
N GLY A 22 -7.58 6.46 -16.27
CA GLY A 22 -7.90 6.93 -14.92
C GLY A 22 -7.75 5.88 -13.84
N SER A 23 -7.56 4.60 -14.19
CA SER A 23 -7.47 3.54 -13.19
C SER A 23 -6.29 3.74 -12.22
N PRO A 24 -6.42 3.28 -10.96
CA PRO A 24 -5.33 3.34 -9.99
C PRO A 24 -4.04 2.71 -10.53
N GLN A 25 -4.13 1.61 -11.28
CA GLN A 25 -3.00 0.90 -11.88
C GLN A 25 -2.20 1.82 -12.83
N VAL A 26 -2.89 2.51 -13.75
CA VAL A 26 -2.27 3.44 -14.70
C VAL A 26 -1.66 4.64 -13.98
N GLN A 27 -2.37 5.23 -13.01
CA GLN A 27 -1.90 6.38 -12.27
C GLN A 27 -0.63 6.06 -11.43
N ILE A 28 -0.63 4.92 -10.72
CA ILE A 28 0.52 4.47 -9.93
C ILE A 28 1.75 4.26 -10.82
N ALA A 29 1.57 3.71 -12.02
CA ALA A 29 2.66 3.50 -12.97
C ALA A 29 3.25 4.83 -13.48
N ILE A 30 2.40 5.80 -13.83
CA ILE A 30 2.85 7.13 -14.26
C ILE A 30 3.60 7.85 -13.12
N LEU A 31 3.03 7.90 -11.92
CA LEU A 31 3.65 8.53 -10.76
C LEU A 31 4.99 7.88 -10.44
N SER A 32 5.12 6.56 -10.59
CA SER A 32 6.36 5.85 -10.34
C SER A 32 7.49 6.29 -11.26
N GLU A 33 7.20 6.52 -12.55
CA GLU A 33 8.22 6.98 -13.48
C GLU A 33 8.54 8.47 -13.33
N GLU A 34 7.54 9.29 -12.99
CA GLU A 34 7.79 10.70 -12.66
C GLU A 34 8.67 10.84 -11.41
N ILE A 35 8.42 10.01 -10.38
CA ILE A 35 9.26 9.91 -9.17
C ILE A 35 10.70 9.52 -9.54
N LEU A 36 10.89 8.51 -10.40
CA LEU A 36 12.22 8.04 -10.78
C LEU A 36 13.01 9.11 -11.54
N LEU A 37 12.34 9.82 -12.46
CA LEU A 37 12.94 10.93 -13.19
C LEU A 37 13.33 12.08 -12.25
N LEU A 38 12.44 12.46 -11.33
CA LEU A 38 12.68 13.54 -10.38
C LEU A 38 13.77 13.18 -9.36
N LEU A 39 13.82 11.92 -8.93
CA LEU A 39 14.88 11.41 -8.06
C LEU A 39 16.25 11.54 -8.73
N ASN A 40 16.37 11.19 -10.02
CA ASN A 40 17.62 11.33 -10.77
C ASN A 40 18.03 12.79 -10.93
N HIS A 41 17.09 13.70 -11.17
CA HIS A 41 17.35 15.15 -11.17
C HIS A 41 17.86 15.64 -9.80
N LEU A 42 17.26 15.20 -8.71
CA LEU A 42 17.66 15.62 -7.35
C LEU A 42 19.02 15.06 -6.91
N LYS A 43 19.50 13.97 -7.52
CA LYS A 43 20.86 13.46 -7.27
C LYS A 43 21.94 14.47 -7.67
N THR A 44 21.74 15.16 -8.80
CA THR A 44 22.64 16.23 -9.26
C THR A 44 22.34 17.55 -8.55
N HIS A 45 21.06 17.88 -8.34
CA HIS A 45 20.61 19.14 -7.73
C HIS A 45 20.22 18.99 -6.25
N LYS A 46 21.21 18.73 -5.39
CA LYS A 46 20.98 18.47 -3.95
C LYS A 46 20.32 19.62 -3.18
N LYS A 47 20.46 20.87 -3.65
CA LYS A 47 19.90 22.07 -3.01
C LYS A 47 18.50 22.46 -3.52
N ASP A 48 17.93 21.70 -4.46
CA ASP A 48 16.57 21.97 -4.93
C ASP A 48 15.53 21.41 -3.94
N HIS A 49 15.16 22.25 -2.96
CA HIS A 49 14.17 21.91 -1.94
C HIS A 49 12.72 21.95 -2.45
N SER A 50 12.44 22.80 -3.44
CA SER A 50 11.11 22.94 -4.04
C SER A 50 10.71 21.68 -4.79
N SER A 51 11.61 21.17 -5.64
CA SER A 51 11.41 19.90 -6.34
C SER A 51 11.34 18.71 -5.37
N ARG A 52 12.12 18.72 -4.29
CA ARG A 52 12.03 17.68 -3.24
C ARG A 52 10.66 17.68 -2.55
N ARG A 53 10.07 18.85 -2.30
CA ARG A 53 8.69 18.92 -1.77
C ARG A 53 7.69 18.34 -2.76
N GLY A 54 7.83 18.64 -4.06
CA GLY A 54 7.02 18.02 -5.11
C GLY A 54 7.15 16.49 -5.15
N LEU A 55 8.38 15.99 -5.01
CA LEU A 55 8.65 14.54 -4.92
C LEU A 55 7.92 13.89 -3.75
N LEU A 56 7.99 14.50 -2.55
CA LEU A 56 7.31 13.97 -1.36
C LEU A 56 5.79 13.91 -1.56
N LYS A 57 5.20 14.93 -2.20
CA LYS A 57 3.78 14.94 -2.55
C LYS A 57 3.43 13.76 -3.47
N MET A 58 4.19 13.57 -4.56
CA MET A 58 3.99 12.44 -5.49
C MET A 58 4.11 11.07 -4.81
N ILE A 59 5.05 10.92 -3.86
CA ILE A 59 5.19 9.69 -3.08
C ILE A 59 3.95 9.45 -2.21
N GLY A 60 3.43 10.49 -1.56
CA GLY A 60 2.21 10.44 -0.75
C GLY A 60 0.99 10.05 -1.57
N ASP A 61 0.79 10.69 -2.72
CA ASP A 61 -0.32 10.40 -3.64
C ASP A 61 -0.26 8.94 -4.14
N ARG A 62 0.93 8.47 -4.53
CA ARG A 62 1.13 7.06 -4.93
C ARG A 62 0.83 6.08 -3.80
N ARG A 63 1.24 6.39 -2.56
CA ARG A 63 0.96 5.54 -1.39
C ARG A 63 -0.54 5.43 -1.14
N ARG A 64 -1.27 6.55 -1.24
CA ARG A 64 -2.73 6.56 -1.06
C ARG A 64 -3.42 5.70 -2.12
N LEU A 65 -3.00 5.80 -3.39
CA LEU A 65 -3.55 4.97 -4.47
C LEU A 65 -3.26 3.48 -4.28
N LEU A 66 -2.06 3.12 -3.82
CA LEU A 66 -1.73 1.73 -3.50
C LEU A 66 -2.58 1.18 -2.36
N GLN A 67 -2.78 1.96 -1.29
CA GLN A 67 -3.67 1.58 -0.18
C GLN A 67 -5.12 1.41 -0.63
N TYR A 68 -5.59 2.27 -1.53
CA TYR A 68 -6.92 2.12 -2.11
C TYR A 68 -7.03 0.84 -2.93
N LEU A 69 -6.07 0.60 -3.84
CA LEU A 69 -6.05 -0.59 -4.68
C LEU A 69 -5.98 -1.88 -3.85
N GLN A 70 -5.17 -1.92 -2.78
CA GLN A 70 -5.06 -3.07 -1.89
C GLN A 70 -6.39 -3.42 -1.20
N LYS A 71 -7.20 -2.42 -0.84
CA LYS A 71 -8.49 -2.62 -0.18
C LYS A 71 -9.58 -3.11 -1.13
N GLU A 72 -9.57 -2.60 -2.36
CA GLU A 72 -10.58 -2.94 -3.36
C GLU A 72 -10.26 -4.24 -4.09
N ASP A 73 -8.99 -4.42 -4.49
CA ASP A 73 -8.53 -5.55 -5.31
C ASP A 73 -7.07 -5.90 -4.97
N ASN A 74 -6.93 -6.89 -4.09
CA ASN A 74 -5.62 -7.36 -3.63
C ASN A 74 -4.81 -8.01 -4.78
N GLU A 75 -5.48 -8.72 -5.70
CA GLU A 75 -4.80 -9.36 -6.83
C GLU A 75 -4.19 -8.30 -7.74
N ALA A 76 -4.96 -7.28 -8.14
CA ALA A 76 -4.44 -6.17 -8.94
C ALA A 76 -3.34 -5.39 -8.21
N PHE A 77 -3.44 -5.21 -6.90
CA PHE A 77 -2.38 -4.60 -6.09
C PHE A 77 -1.06 -5.39 -6.19
N MET A 78 -1.12 -6.71 -5.97
CA MET A 78 0.05 -7.60 -6.06
C MET A 78 0.67 -7.56 -7.44
N ASP A 79 -0.18 -7.53 -8.47
CA ASP A 79 0.24 -7.53 -9.86
C ASP A 79 0.96 -6.24 -10.25
N VAL A 80 0.41 -5.08 -9.84
CA VAL A 80 1.05 -3.77 -10.02
C VAL A 80 2.35 -3.67 -9.23
N ALA A 81 2.35 -4.13 -7.97
CA ALA A 81 3.52 -4.13 -7.11
C ALA A 81 4.68 -4.94 -7.71
N LYS A 82 4.37 -6.12 -8.27
CA LYS A 82 5.34 -6.99 -8.93
C LYS A 82 5.88 -6.36 -10.21
N LYS A 83 4.99 -5.82 -11.06
CA LYS A 83 5.36 -5.14 -12.32
C LYS A 83 6.24 -3.91 -12.09
N LEU A 84 5.97 -3.13 -11.05
CA LEU A 84 6.71 -1.92 -10.70
C LEU A 84 7.89 -2.16 -9.72
N LYS A 85 8.11 -3.40 -9.28
CA LYS A 85 9.17 -3.81 -8.33
C LYS A 85 9.20 -2.94 -7.07
N LEU A 86 8.03 -2.61 -6.53
CA LEU A 86 7.92 -1.69 -5.38
C LEU A 86 8.28 -2.43 -4.08
N LYS A 87 9.33 -1.96 -3.39
CA LYS A 87 9.73 -2.50 -2.07
C LYS A 87 8.66 -2.32 -0.98
N ILE A 88 7.81 -1.30 -1.13
CA ILE A 88 6.76 -0.95 -0.16
C ILE A 88 5.72 -2.05 -0.06
N ALA A 89 5.43 -2.74 -1.17
CA ALA A 89 4.42 -3.81 -1.17
C ALA A 89 4.78 -4.98 -0.24
N LYS A 90 6.07 -5.36 -0.18
CA LYS A 90 6.53 -6.40 0.76
C LYS A 90 6.21 -6.05 2.21
N LYS A 91 6.46 -4.80 2.59
CA LYS A 91 6.19 -4.32 3.95
C LYS A 91 4.69 -4.26 4.26
N MET A 92 3.86 -3.85 3.29
CA MET A 92 2.41 -3.79 3.48
C MET A 92 1.78 -5.19 3.64
N ILE A 93 2.32 -6.20 2.96
CA ILE A 93 1.90 -7.61 3.11
C ILE A 93 2.33 -8.13 4.50
N GLU A 94 3.58 -7.90 4.89
CA GLU A 94 4.12 -8.30 6.19
C GLU A 94 3.36 -7.63 7.35
N ASP A 95 3.02 -6.34 7.20
CA ASP A 95 2.20 -5.60 8.15
C ASP A 95 0.78 -6.21 8.25
N GLU A 96 0.12 -6.59 7.14
CA GLU A 96 -1.19 -7.27 7.16
C GLU A 96 -1.15 -8.67 7.80
N GLU A 97 -0.17 -9.50 7.45
CA GLU A 97 0.01 -10.83 8.05
C GLU A 97 0.24 -10.74 9.57
N SER A 98 0.97 -9.71 10.02
CA SER A 98 1.17 -9.44 11.45
C SER A 98 -0.11 -9.01 12.18
N LEU A 99 -1.04 -8.36 11.48
CA LEU A 99 -2.33 -7.94 12.03
C LEU A 99 -3.31 -9.12 12.11
N VAL A 100 -3.32 -10.02 11.11
CA VAL A 100 -4.15 -11.23 11.12
C VAL A 100 -3.74 -12.17 12.25
N SER A 101 -2.43 -12.40 12.44
CA SER A 101 -1.93 -13.24 13.54
C SER A 101 -2.22 -12.65 14.92
N LYS A 102 -2.10 -11.33 15.10
CA LYS A 102 -2.52 -10.65 16.33
C LYS A 102 -4.02 -10.75 16.57
N LYS A 103 -4.84 -10.62 15.54
CA LYS A 103 -6.30 -10.72 15.66
C LYS A 103 -6.74 -12.13 16.07
N SER A 104 -6.17 -13.17 15.46
CA SER A 104 -6.45 -14.55 15.88
C SER A 104 -6.01 -14.85 17.32
N ILE A 105 -4.91 -14.25 17.80
CA ILE A 105 -4.48 -14.41 19.21
C ILE A 105 -5.45 -13.71 20.17
N ILE A 106 -6.01 -12.56 19.79
CA ILE A 106 -6.99 -11.82 20.60
C ILE A 106 -8.30 -12.62 20.69
N ASP A 107 -8.79 -13.13 19.55
CA ASP A 107 -10.01 -13.92 19.50
C ASP A 107 -9.89 -15.19 20.37
N ILE A 108 -8.72 -15.86 20.35
CA ILE A 108 -8.42 -17.00 21.24
C ILE A 108 -8.43 -16.61 22.73
N ASN A 109 -7.94 -15.41 23.08
CA ASN A 109 -7.89 -14.97 24.48
C ASN A 109 -9.25 -14.48 25.01
N GLU A 110 -10.15 -14.00 24.15
CA GLU A 110 -11.53 -13.67 24.54
C GLU A 110 -12.36 -14.93 24.84
N ASP A 111 -12.11 -16.03 24.12
CA ASP A 111 -12.76 -17.34 24.32
C ASP A 111 -12.27 -18.09 25.58
N VAL A 112 -11.21 -17.61 26.26
CA VAL A 112 -10.61 -18.22 27.47
C VAL A 112 -10.99 -17.47 28.75
N LYS A 113 -12.10 -16.71 28.75
CA LYS A 113 -12.74 -16.31 30.02
C LYS A 113 -13.41 -17.54 30.63
N VAL A 114 -12.63 -18.34 31.35
CA VAL A 114 -13.13 -19.38 32.24
C VAL A 114 -13.88 -18.66 33.36
N ASP A 115 -15.17 -18.99 33.49
CA ASP A 115 -16.07 -18.52 34.53
C ASP A 115 -15.44 -18.81 35.91
N GLU A 116 -15.11 -17.76 36.68
CA GLU A 116 -14.68 -17.88 38.09
C GLU A 116 -15.88 -18.08 39.05
N ASP A 117 -17.08 -18.33 38.53
CA ASP A 117 -18.30 -18.47 39.31
C ASP A 117 -18.75 -19.94 39.43
N GLU A 118 -17.95 -20.79 40.09
CA GLU A 118 -18.46 -22.02 40.69
C GLU A 118 -18.37 -21.96 42.23
N VAL A 119 -19.56 -21.83 42.80
CA VAL A 119 -19.95 -21.65 44.20
C VAL A 119 -19.53 -22.83 45.08
N ILE A 120 -18.99 -22.56 46.27
CA ILE A 120 -19.34 -23.32 47.49
C ILE A 120 -19.49 -22.33 48.66
N GLU A 121 -20.66 -21.70 48.78
CA GLU A 121 -21.23 -21.40 50.10
C GLU A 121 -21.86 -22.71 50.60
N SER A 122 -21.23 -23.36 51.58
CA SER A 122 -21.86 -24.41 52.37
C SER A 122 -21.56 -24.19 53.84
N GLU A 123 -22.58 -23.63 54.51
CA GLU A 123 -23.14 -24.00 55.81
C GLU A 123 -22.21 -24.20 57.03
N ASP A 124 -22.43 -23.33 58.02
CA ASP A 124 -22.61 -23.58 59.45
C ASP A 124 -21.58 -24.44 60.23
N GLU A 125 -20.86 -23.79 61.14
CA GLU A 125 -20.84 -24.09 62.60
C GLU A 125 -20.23 -22.94 63.43
#